data_AF-K1RKA9-F1
#
_entry.id   AF-K1RKA9-F1
#
_cell.length_a   1.000
_cell.length_b   1.000
_cell.length_c   1.000
_cell.angle_alpha   90.00
_cell.angle_beta   90.00
_cell.angle_gamma   90.00
#
_symmetry.space_group_name_H-M   'P 1'
#
loop_
_entity.id
_entity.type
_entity.pdbx_description
1 polymer ?
#
loop_
_entity_poly.entity_id
_entity_poly.type
_entity_poly.pdbx_seq_one_letter_code
_entity_poly.pdbx_strand_id
1 'polypeptide(L)'
;ENTYTSFLGGIAKWSNGADFINCWNGADIYGSGYMGGIVGTVRDGGKSNITGCYNVGSLYASSGHTGGIVGHLDTTRRDTSVEVTIDNCYNLGSINGIYSLGGIVGQAQDGHTIVNCYNAGKITSSSDGQAGAIAGSLTNDNRVQECYYDSSVTENGIGNGDGSTTGETTEFMKSPEFLALLGEKFKKTNIS
;
A
#
# COMPACT_ATOMS: atom_id res chain seq x y z
N GLU A 1 10.59 26.40 5.41
CA GLU A 1 11.28 25.14 5.76
C GLU A 1 11.45 24.32 4.50
N ASN A 2 12.59 23.63 4.35
CA ASN A 2 13.00 22.99 3.10
C ASN A 2 12.00 21.90 2.65
N THR A 3 11.20 22.20 1.62
CA THR A 3 10.34 21.25 0.91
C THR A 3 11.16 20.40 -0.06
N TYR A 4 12.07 19.57 0.46
CA TYR A 4 12.47 18.39 -0.29
C TYR A 4 11.43 17.32 -0.01
N THR A 5 10.83 16.75 -1.05
CA THR A 5 10.08 15.51 -0.93
C THR A 5 11.03 14.46 -0.33
N SER A 6 10.88 14.16 0.95
CA SER A 6 11.58 13.02 1.54
C SER A 6 10.87 11.76 1.08
N PHE A 7 11.65 10.84 0.53
CA PHE A 7 11.22 9.46 0.37
C PHE A 7 11.71 8.69 1.59
N LEU A 8 10.85 7.87 2.17
CA LEU A 8 11.17 7.09 3.37
C LEU A 8 10.52 5.71 3.26
N GLY A 9 11.33 4.67 3.34
CA GLY A 9 10.85 3.29 3.40
C GLY A 9 11.53 2.59 4.56
N GLY A 10 10.81 1.71 5.26
CA GLY A 10 11.41 0.89 6.32
C GLY A 10 12.55 0.00 5.82
N ILE A 11 12.52 -0.38 4.53
CA ILE A 11 13.56 -1.20 3.89
C ILE A 11 14.28 -0.42 2.80
N ALA A 12 13.53 0.18 1.87
CA ALA A 12 14.11 0.95 0.78
C ALA A 12 13.46 2.31 0.66
N LYS A 13 14.28 3.35 0.66
CA LYS A 13 13.83 4.71 0.35
C LYS A 13 13.24 4.81 -1.06
N TRP A 14 13.90 4.19 -2.03
CA TRP A 14 13.61 4.28 -3.45
C TRP A 14 13.95 2.97 -4.13
N SER A 15 13.09 2.53 -5.05
CA SER A 15 13.33 1.39 -5.93
C SER A 15 13.28 1.81 -7.41
N ASN A 16 14.27 1.33 -8.17
CA ASN A 16 14.34 1.45 -9.63
C ASN A 16 13.95 0.11 -10.29
N GLY A 17 12.83 -0.48 -9.85
CA GLY A 17 12.35 -1.78 -10.35
C GLY A 17 12.97 -3.00 -9.68
N ALA A 18 13.39 -2.89 -8.41
CA ALA A 18 13.80 -4.05 -7.61
C ALA A 18 12.58 -4.80 -7.05
N ASP A 19 12.69 -6.12 -6.95
CA ASP A 19 11.70 -6.96 -6.29
C ASP A 19 11.87 -6.94 -4.76
N PHE A 20 10.74 -6.94 -4.05
CA PHE A 20 10.67 -7.07 -2.60
C PHE A 20 9.85 -8.30 -2.26
N ILE A 21 10.48 -9.34 -1.72
CA ILE A 21 9.84 -10.65 -1.53
C ILE A 21 10.00 -11.06 -0.06
N ASN A 22 8.87 -11.37 0.60
CA ASN A 22 8.84 -11.84 1.99
C ASN A 22 9.57 -10.91 2.98
N CYS A 23 9.47 -9.61 2.72
CA CYS A 23 10.12 -8.57 3.51
C CYS A 23 9.12 -7.96 4.51
N TRP A 24 9.59 -7.51 5.66
CA TRP A 24 8.70 -6.90 6.64
C TRP A 24 9.31 -5.76 7.42
N ASN A 25 8.44 -4.87 7.90
CA ASN A 25 8.79 -3.82 8.84
C ASN A 25 7.95 -3.92 10.11
N GLY A 26 8.63 -3.91 11.25
CA GLY A 26 8.00 -3.81 12.58
C GLY A 26 8.37 -2.55 13.34
N ALA A 27 9.21 -1.67 12.77
CA ALA A 27 9.59 -0.42 13.40
C ALA A 27 8.55 0.67 13.09
N ASP A 28 8.31 1.54 14.05
CA ASP A 28 7.54 2.76 13.80
C ASP A 28 8.36 3.72 12.93
N ILE A 29 7.70 4.34 11.95
CA ILE A 29 8.31 5.23 10.97
C ILE A 29 7.72 6.63 11.12
N TYR A 30 8.59 7.62 11.30
CA TYR A 30 8.23 9.03 11.38
C TYR A 30 8.85 9.78 10.20
N GLY A 31 8.04 10.48 9.42
CA GLY A 31 8.53 11.10 8.19
C GLY A 31 7.58 12.10 7.54
N SER A 32 7.92 12.47 6.32
CA SER A 32 7.14 13.34 5.44
C SER A 32 7.43 12.96 3.98
N GLY A 33 6.63 13.46 3.03
CA GLY A 33 6.79 13.11 1.60
C GLY A 33 6.22 11.73 1.25
N TYR A 34 6.94 10.90 0.49
CA TYR A 34 6.44 9.56 0.13
C TYR A 34 6.98 8.52 1.11
N MET A 35 6.07 7.94 1.89
CA MET A 35 6.42 7.06 2.99
C MET A 35 5.79 5.68 2.86
N GLY A 36 6.62 4.63 2.94
CA GLY A 36 6.17 3.25 2.92
C GLY A 36 6.70 2.44 4.10
N GLY A 37 5.93 1.48 4.60
CA GLY A 37 6.46 0.53 5.58
C GLY A 37 7.60 -0.31 4.98
N ILE A 38 7.54 -0.63 3.69
CA ILE A 38 8.58 -1.36 2.96
C ILE A 38 9.37 -0.42 2.05
N VAL A 39 8.68 0.25 1.11
CA VAL A 39 9.32 1.10 0.10
C VAL A 39 8.73 2.50 0.08
N GLY A 40 9.56 3.53 0.14
CA GLY A 40 9.10 4.91 0.00
C GLY A 40 8.50 5.20 -1.37
N THR A 41 9.28 4.99 -2.43
CA THR A 41 8.81 5.14 -3.81
C THR A 41 9.40 4.10 -4.77
N VAL A 42 8.61 3.68 -5.77
CA VAL A 42 9.08 2.89 -6.91
C VAL A 42 8.91 3.75 -8.17
N ARG A 43 9.98 3.92 -8.94
CA ARG A 43 10.01 4.81 -10.10
C ARG A 43 11.18 4.49 -11.03
N ASP A 44 11.11 4.94 -12.28
CA ASP A 44 12.17 4.85 -13.30
C ASP A 44 12.57 3.41 -13.73
N GLY A 45 12.03 2.39 -13.06
CA GLY A 45 12.34 0.97 -13.28
C GLY A 45 11.25 0.27 -14.07
N GLY A 46 11.59 -0.82 -14.75
CA GLY A 46 10.63 -1.63 -15.51
C GLY A 46 9.58 -2.34 -14.64
N LYS A 47 9.16 -3.52 -15.09
CA LYS A 47 8.27 -4.39 -14.31
C LYS A 47 8.96 -4.86 -13.02
N SER A 48 8.27 -4.79 -11.89
CA SER A 48 8.77 -5.29 -10.59
C SER A 48 7.65 -5.79 -9.68
N ASN A 49 8.02 -6.60 -8.69
CA ASN A 49 7.09 -7.28 -7.79
C ASN A 49 7.35 -6.92 -6.32
N ILE A 50 6.27 -6.71 -5.58
CA ILE A 50 6.28 -6.61 -4.13
C ILE A 50 5.35 -7.71 -3.61
N THR A 51 5.93 -8.80 -3.12
CA THR A 51 5.20 -10.04 -2.86
C THR A 51 5.43 -10.54 -1.44
N GLY A 52 4.35 -10.94 -0.75
CA GLY A 52 4.46 -11.53 0.59
C GLY A 52 5.01 -10.58 1.64
N CYS A 53 4.96 -9.27 1.39
CA CYS A 53 5.54 -8.27 2.26
C CYS A 53 4.51 -7.72 3.25
N TYR A 54 4.96 -7.35 4.44
CA TYR A 54 4.04 -6.82 5.44
C TYR A 54 4.61 -5.77 6.37
N ASN A 55 3.72 -4.91 6.85
CA ASN A 55 4.05 -3.88 7.83
C ASN A 55 3.20 -4.04 9.09
N VAL A 56 3.85 -4.06 10.25
CA VAL A 56 3.19 -4.04 11.57
C VAL A 56 3.56 -2.81 12.40
N GLY A 57 4.63 -2.10 12.04
CA GLY A 57 4.99 -0.83 12.68
C GLY A 57 4.06 0.31 12.27
N SER A 58 3.85 1.29 13.15
CA SER A 58 3.00 2.45 12.85
C SER A 58 3.72 3.50 12.02
N LEU A 59 2.97 4.17 11.15
CA LEU A 59 3.46 5.19 10.24
C LEU A 59 2.90 6.56 10.64
N TYR A 60 3.78 7.55 10.82
CA TYR A 60 3.45 8.91 11.21
C TYR A 60 4.01 9.91 10.19
N ALA A 61 3.16 10.35 9.26
CA ALA A 61 3.53 11.25 8.17
C ALA A 61 3.05 12.69 8.43
N SER A 62 3.97 13.65 8.43
CA SER A 62 3.61 15.07 8.56
C SER A 62 3.23 15.73 7.23
N SER A 63 3.45 15.06 6.09
CA SER A 63 2.99 15.48 4.76
C SER A 63 3.16 14.35 3.73
N GLY A 64 2.65 14.55 2.51
CA GLY A 64 2.79 13.66 1.37
C GLY A 64 1.90 12.40 1.38
N HIS A 65 2.32 11.37 0.63
CA HIS A 65 1.56 10.13 0.40
C HIS A 65 2.15 8.98 1.21
N THR A 66 1.32 8.25 1.93
CA THR A 66 1.77 7.20 2.84
C THR A 66 1.06 5.90 2.57
N GLY A 67 1.82 4.84 2.31
CA GLY A 67 1.32 3.49 2.19
C GLY A 67 1.86 2.60 3.29
N GLY A 68 1.06 1.68 3.82
CA GLY A 68 1.58 0.67 4.76
C GLY A 68 2.67 -0.20 4.10
N ILE A 69 2.61 -0.44 2.79
CA ILE A 69 3.65 -1.14 2.03
C ILE A 69 4.47 -0.16 1.19
N VAL A 70 3.82 0.62 0.31
CA VAL A 70 4.48 1.54 -0.62
C VAL A 70 3.91 2.95 -0.54
N GLY A 71 4.76 3.95 -0.35
CA GLY A 71 4.33 5.36 -0.33
C GLY A 71 3.81 5.84 -1.69
N HIS A 72 4.61 5.67 -2.74
CA HIS A 72 4.31 6.17 -4.07
C HIS A 72 4.82 5.26 -5.18
N LEU A 73 3.93 4.80 -6.04
CA LEU A 73 4.27 4.20 -7.32
C LEU A 73 4.16 5.27 -8.41
N ASP A 74 5.29 5.63 -9.01
CA ASP A 74 5.42 6.74 -9.95
C ASP A 74 5.61 6.19 -11.36
N THR A 75 4.72 6.59 -12.27
CA THR A 75 4.95 6.47 -13.71
C THR A 75 5.44 7.80 -14.23
N THR A 76 6.73 8.05 -14.13
CA THR A 76 7.35 9.17 -14.84
C THR A 76 7.19 8.90 -16.34
N ARG A 77 6.36 9.69 -17.03
CA ARG A 77 6.07 9.55 -18.49
C ARG A 77 7.27 9.84 -19.41
N ARG A 78 8.51 9.59 -18.95
CA ARG A 78 9.75 9.78 -19.69
C ARG A 78 10.33 8.41 -20.01
N ASP A 79 10.07 7.91 -21.23
CA ASP A 79 10.72 6.78 -21.90
C ASP A 79 10.91 5.46 -21.09
N THR A 80 10.29 5.35 -19.91
CA THR A 80 10.38 4.23 -18.99
C THR A 80 8.96 3.81 -18.61
N SER A 81 8.71 2.50 -18.64
CA SER A 81 7.42 1.91 -18.28
C SER A 81 7.57 1.27 -16.92
N VAL A 82 7.03 1.92 -15.90
CA VAL A 82 6.97 1.40 -14.53
C VAL A 82 5.66 0.64 -14.37
N GLU A 83 5.74 -0.65 -14.05
CA GLU A 83 4.58 -1.50 -13.77
C GLU A 83 4.89 -2.33 -12.54
N VAL A 84 4.22 -2.05 -11.43
CA VAL A 84 4.44 -2.77 -10.17
C VAL A 84 3.26 -3.68 -9.88
N THR A 85 3.55 -4.93 -9.54
CA THR A 85 2.57 -5.86 -8.97
C THR A 85 2.81 -5.97 -7.47
N ILE A 86 1.86 -5.51 -6.67
CA ILE A 86 1.79 -5.75 -5.23
C ILE A 86 0.85 -6.93 -5.02
N ASP A 87 1.40 -8.04 -4.52
CA ASP A 87 0.68 -9.31 -4.35
C ASP A 87 0.91 -9.89 -2.95
N ASN A 88 -0.12 -10.50 -2.35
CA ASN A 88 -0.02 -11.17 -1.06
C ASN A 88 0.60 -10.29 0.06
N CYS A 89 0.33 -8.98 0.05
CA CYS A 89 0.91 -8.04 1.01
C CYS A 89 -0.13 -7.54 2.01
N TYR A 90 0.32 -7.17 3.22
CA TYR A 90 -0.63 -6.66 4.21
C TYR A 90 -0.07 -5.64 5.19
N ASN A 91 -0.97 -4.81 5.71
CA ASN A 91 -0.64 -3.85 6.75
C ASN A 91 -1.51 -4.05 7.99
N LEU A 92 -0.86 -4.17 9.14
CA LEU A 92 -1.48 -4.16 10.47
C LEU A 92 -1.12 -2.89 11.26
N GLY A 93 -0.06 -2.18 10.86
CA GLY A 93 0.37 -0.95 11.51
C GLY A 93 -0.61 0.19 11.29
N SER A 94 -0.79 1.05 12.29
CA SER A 94 -1.63 2.25 12.12
C SER A 94 -0.95 3.25 11.18
N ILE A 95 -1.73 3.98 10.39
CA ILE A 95 -1.22 5.03 9.51
C ILE A 95 -1.87 6.35 9.90
N ASN A 96 -1.04 7.32 10.28
CA ASN A 96 -1.47 8.65 10.70
C ASN A 96 -0.80 9.66 9.77
N GLY A 97 -1.58 10.46 9.04
CA GLY A 97 -1.01 11.43 8.12
C GLY A 97 -1.99 12.46 7.59
N ILE A 98 -1.58 13.19 6.55
CA ILE A 98 -2.32 14.35 6.06
C ILE A 98 -3.03 14.11 4.74
N TYR A 99 -2.33 13.76 3.66
CA TYR A 99 -2.92 13.75 2.31
C TYR A 99 -3.42 12.35 1.92
N SER A 100 -2.69 11.67 1.02
CA SER A 100 -3.12 10.40 0.48
C SER A 100 -2.58 9.25 1.32
N LEU A 101 -3.47 8.57 2.03
CA LEU A 101 -3.12 7.48 2.94
C LEU A 101 -3.74 6.18 2.46
N GLY A 102 -2.91 5.16 2.27
CA GLY A 102 -3.34 3.81 1.93
C GLY A 102 -2.77 2.76 2.84
N GLY A 103 -3.55 1.75 3.21
CA GLY A 103 -3.02 0.62 3.99
C GLY A 103 -2.00 -0.18 3.19
N ILE A 104 -2.13 -0.23 1.86
CA ILE A 104 -1.15 -0.89 0.99
C ILE A 104 -0.33 0.16 0.23
N VAL A 105 -1.01 1.03 -0.52
CA VAL A 105 -0.36 2.03 -1.39
C VAL A 105 -0.83 3.43 -1.06
N GLY A 106 0.08 4.37 -0.83
CA GLY A 106 -0.30 5.77 -0.61
C GLY A 106 -0.91 6.35 -1.89
N GLN A 107 -0.09 6.44 -2.94
CA GLN A 107 -0.52 6.81 -4.28
C GLN A 107 0.03 5.83 -5.32
N ALA A 108 -0.81 5.42 -6.27
CA ALA A 108 -0.42 4.66 -7.45
C ALA A 108 -0.78 5.42 -8.72
N GLN A 109 0.25 5.74 -9.51
CA GLN A 109 0.09 6.43 -10.79
C GLN A 109 0.11 5.42 -11.93
N ASP A 110 -0.99 5.36 -12.69
CA ASP A 110 -1.15 4.69 -13.99
C ASP A 110 -0.64 3.22 -14.08
N GLY A 111 -1.54 2.24 -14.22
CA GLY A 111 -1.15 0.91 -14.73
C GLY A 111 -0.46 -0.04 -13.74
N HIS A 112 -0.71 0.07 -12.43
CA HIS A 112 -0.19 -0.88 -11.44
C HIS A 112 -1.23 -1.95 -11.04
N THR A 113 -0.76 -3.08 -10.52
CA THR A 113 -1.65 -4.13 -9.97
C THR A 113 -1.48 -4.21 -8.45
N ILE A 114 -2.60 -4.12 -7.72
CA ILE A 114 -2.68 -4.41 -6.29
C ILE A 114 -3.68 -5.54 -6.12
N VAL A 115 -3.20 -6.71 -5.72
CA VAL A 115 -4.02 -7.93 -5.68
C VAL A 115 -3.71 -8.75 -4.43
N ASN A 116 -4.71 -9.48 -3.92
CA ASN A 116 -4.55 -10.33 -2.73
C ASN A 116 -3.89 -9.58 -1.58
N CYS A 117 -4.33 -8.36 -1.32
CA CYS A 117 -3.76 -7.55 -0.25
C CYS A 117 -4.79 -7.29 0.84
N TYR A 118 -4.35 -7.05 2.07
CA TYR A 118 -5.30 -6.60 3.09
C TYR A 118 -4.73 -5.59 4.06
N ASN A 119 -5.63 -4.76 4.61
CA ASN A 119 -5.28 -3.81 5.66
C ASN A 119 -6.21 -3.98 6.86
N ALA A 120 -5.63 -4.26 8.02
CA ALA A 120 -6.33 -4.20 9.30
C ALA A 120 -5.80 -3.08 10.21
N GLY A 121 -4.81 -2.32 9.75
CA GLY A 121 -4.33 -1.14 10.44
C GLY A 121 -5.30 0.03 10.30
N LYS A 122 -5.57 0.74 11.39
CA LYS A 122 -6.40 1.96 11.34
C LYS A 122 -5.70 3.07 10.55
N ILE A 123 -6.42 3.70 9.63
CA ILE A 123 -5.96 4.90 8.92
C ILE A 123 -6.63 6.15 9.50
N THR A 124 -5.82 7.14 9.86
CA THR A 124 -6.28 8.44 10.37
C THR A 124 -5.70 9.55 9.51
N SER A 125 -6.54 10.19 8.71
CA SER A 125 -6.19 11.38 7.90
C SER A 125 -6.66 12.65 8.58
N SER A 126 -5.83 13.69 8.54
CA SER A 126 -6.22 15.05 8.94
C SER A 126 -6.79 15.90 7.79
N SER A 127 -6.79 15.39 6.55
CA SER A 127 -7.49 16.03 5.42
C SER A 127 -8.67 15.18 4.94
N ASP A 128 -9.72 15.86 4.48
CA ASP A 128 -10.93 15.20 3.97
C ASP A 128 -10.65 14.52 2.61
N GLY A 129 -11.08 13.25 2.48
CA GLY A 129 -11.31 12.61 1.18
C GLY A 129 -10.13 11.92 0.47
N GLN A 130 -9.02 11.62 1.16
CA GLN A 130 -7.86 10.94 0.53
C GLN A 130 -7.31 9.74 1.32
N ALA A 131 -8.09 9.19 2.25
CA ALA A 131 -7.74 7.97 2.97
C ALA A 131 -8.54 6.78 2.45
N GLY A 132 -7.86 5.73 2.00
CA GLY A 132 -8.47 4.46 1.66
C GLY A 132 -7.72 3.30 2.30
N ALA A 133 -8.42 2.32 2.82
CA ALA A 133 -7.82 1.22 3.55
C ALA A 133 -6.84 0.39 2.69
N ILE A 134 -7.00 0.35 1.37
CA ILE A 134 -6.08 -0.29 0.43
C ILE A 134 -5.21 0.76 -0.26
N ALA A 135 -5.85 1.75 -0.89
CA ALA A 135 -5.15 2.79 -1.64
C ALA A 135 -5.66 4.18 -1.27
N GLY A 136 -4.74 5.12 -1.03
CA GLY A 136 -5.10 6.53 -0.82
C GLY A 136 -5.58 7.19 -2.10
N SER A 137 -4.84 7.04 -3.19
CA SER A 137 -5.17 7.60 -4.50
C SER A 137 -4.69 6.68 -5.63
N LEU A 138 -5.58 6.44 -6.59
CA LEU A 138 -5.33 5.72 -7.83
C LEU A 138 -5.61 6.67 -9.00
N THR A 139 -4.68 6.77 -9.94
CA THR A 139 -4.97 7.34 -11.27
C THR A 139 -5.39 6.21 -12.22
N ASN A 140 -5.24 6.39 -13.54
CA ASN A 140 -5.86 5.54 -14.56
C ASN A 140 -5.30 4.11 -14.56
N ASP A 141 -6.01 3.15 -15.16
CA ASP A 141 -5.51 1.81 -15.49
C ASP A 141 -4.93 0.97 -14.33
N ASN A 142 -5.07 1.41 -13.09
CA ASN A 142 -4.73 0.63 -11.91
C ASN A 142 -5.74 -0.51 -11.74
N ARG A 143 -5.24 -1.69 -11.41
CA ARG A 143 -6.06 -2.87 -11.14
C ARG A 143 -5.99 -3.21 -9.66
N VAL A 144 -7.09 -2.96 -8.94
CA VAL A 144 -7.26 -3.39 -7.55
C VAL A 144 -8.32 -4.48 -7.48
N GLN A 145 -7.93 -5.68 -7.03
CA GLN A 145 -8.79 -6.85 -6.97
C GLN A 145 -8.45 -7.72 -5.77
N GLU A 146 -9.43 -8.47 -5.26
CA GLU A 146 -9.21 -9.42 -4.15
C GLU A 146 -8.52 -8.77 -2.93
N CYS A 147 -8.82 -7.49 -2.69
CA CYS A 147 -8.25 -6.73 -1.59
C CYS A 147 -9.28 -6.53 -0.49
N TYR A 148 -8.87 -6.75 0.76
CA TYR A 148 -9.75 -6.78 1.93
C TYR A 148 -9.33 -5.75 2.96
N TYR A 149 -10.26 -5.17 3.69
CA TYR A 149 -9.90 -4.24 4.74
C TYR A 149 -10.84 -4.27 5.94
N ASP A 150 -10.33 -3.86 7.09
CA ASP A 150 -11.14 -3.75 8.30
C ASP A 150 -12.01 -2.49 8.25
N SER A 151 -13.23 -2.68 7.77
CA SER A 151 -14.27 -1.67 7.68
C SER A 151 -14.73 -1.14 9.04
N SER A 152 -14.39 -1.84 10.14
CA SER A 152 -14.70 -1.41 11.51
C SER A 152 -13.78 -0.28 11.98
N VAL A 153 -12.61 -0.11 11.35
CA VAL A 153 -11.63 0.92 11.72
C VAL A 153 -11.28 1.88 10.59
N THR A 154 -11.62 1.56 9.34
CA THR A 154 -11.43 2.46 8.19
C THR A 154 -12.57 2.24 7.20
N GLU A 155 -13.36 3.27 6.95
CA GLU A 155 -14.64 3.17 6.24
C GLU A 155 -14.49 2.76 4.76
N ASN A 156 -13.59 3.42 4.04
CA ASN A 156 -13.46 3.27 2.59
C ASN A 156 -12.22 2.46 2.24
N GLY A 157 -12.33 1.55 1.26
CA GLY A 157 -11.19 0.80 0.74
C GLY A 157 -10.28 1.63 -0.17
N ILE A 158 -10.84 2.57 -0.94
CA ILE A 158 -10.12 3.46 -1.85
C ILE A 158 -10.49 4.91 -1.50
N GLY A 159 -9.50 5.77 -1.31
CA GLY A 159 -9.72 7.18 -0.99
C GLY A 159 -10.14 7.98 -2.22
N ASN A 160 -9.41 7.83 -3.31
CA ASN A 160 -9.70 8.46 -4.60
C ASN A 160 -9.31 7.55 -5.77
N GLY A 161 -10.16 7.46 -6.79
CA GLY A 161 -9.98 6.60 -7.95
C GLY A 161 -10.81 5.32 -7.89
N ASP A 162 -10.68 4.48 -8.91
CA ASP A 162 -11.51 3.29 -9.09
C ASP A 162 -10.74 2.01 -8.75
N GLY A 163 -11.37 1.12 -7.96
CA GLY A 163 -10.80 -0.16 -7.57
C GLY A 163 -11.82 -1.03 -6.85
N SER A 164 -11.65 -2.36 -6.89
CA SER A 164 -12.53 -3.29 -6.19
C SER A 164 -11.91 -3.73 -4.87
N THR A 165 -12.59 -3.42 -3.76
CA THR A 165 -12.19 -3.77 -2.41
C THR A 165 -13.36 -4.30 -1.61
N THR A 166 -13.12 -5.19 -0.66
CA THR A 166 -14.14 -5.74 0.24
C THR A 166 -13.86 -5.32 1.68
N GLY A 167 -14.78 -4.57 2.27
CA GLY A 167 -14.75 -4.23 3.69
C GLY A 167 -15.29 -5.41 4.51
N GLU A 168 -14.50 -5.84 5.48
CA GLU A 168 -14.83 -6.90 6.42
C GLU A 168 -14.78 -6.36 7.86
N THR A 169 -15.39 -7.06 8.81
CA THR A 169 -15.32 -6.64 10.22
C THR A 169 -14.00 -7.08 10.87
N THR A 170 -13.58 -6.39 11.94
CA THR A 170 -12.43 -6.81 12.74
C THR A 170 -12.55 -8.24 13.23
N GLU A 171 -13.77 -8.65 13.59
CA GLU A 171 -14.07 -10.00 14.06
C GLU A 171 -13.84 -11.04 12.96
N PHE A 172 -14.37 -10.81 11.76
CA PHE A 172 -14.17 -11.72 10.63
C PHE A 172 -12.71 -11.80 10.21
N MET A 173 -12.01 -10.67 10.10
CA MET A 173 -10.59 -10.67 9.71
C MET A 173 -9.66 -11.39 10.70
N LYS A 174 -10.11 -11.62 11.95
CA LYS A 174 -9.39 -12.41 12.96
C LYS A 174 -9.80 -13.88 12.98
N SER A 175 -10.79 -14.26 12.17
CA SER A 175 -11.37 -15.59 12.21
C SER A 175 -10.57 -16.60 11.37
N PRO A 176 -10.67 -17.92 11.67
CA PRO A 176 -10.08 -18.97 10.85
C PRO A 176 -10.59 -18.97 9.40
N GLU A 177 -11.84 -18.56 9.18
CA GLU A 177 -12.44 -18.48 7.85
C GLU A 177 -11.75 -17.43 6.99
N PHE A 178 -11.39 -16.27 7.56
CA PHE A 178 -10.58 -15.30 6.85
C PHE A 178 -9.18 -15.84 6.54
N LEU A 179 -8.54 -16.53 7.48
CA LEU A 179 -7.25 -17.19 7.22
C LEU A 179 -7.35 -18.24 6.09
N ALA A 180 -8.46 -18.99 6.01
CA ALA A 180 -8.71 -19.94 4.94
C ALA A 180 -8.94 -19.24 3.59
N LEU A 181 -9.71 -18.15 3.58
CA LEU A 181 -9.90 -17.28 2.41
C LEU A 181 -8.56 -16.77 1.88
N LEU A 182 -7.68 -16.30 2.77
CA LEU A 182 -6.31 -15.94 2.41
C LEU A 182 -5.56 -17.18 1.88
N GLY A 183 -5.60 -18.31 2.59
CA GLY A 183 -4.89 -19.52 2.18
C GLY A 183 -5.29 -20.10 0.82
N GLU A 184 -6.56 -20.00 0.41
CA GLU A 184 -7.03 -20.49 -0.89
C GLU A 184 -6.67 -19.53 -2.04
N LYS A 185 -6.76 -18.22 -1.78
CA LYS A 185 -6.50 -17.18 -2.78
C LYS A 185 -5.02 -16.86 -2.94
N PHE A 186 -4.27 -16.84 -1.84
CA PHE A 186 -2.86 -16.45 -1.77
C PHE A 186 -1.92 -17.60 -2.18
N LYS A 187 -2.41 -18.84 -2.27
CA LYS A 187 -1.66 -19.99 -2.84
C LYS A 187 -1.70 -20.06 -4.36
N LYS A 188 -2.56 -19.27 -5.04
CA LYS A 188 -2.71 -19.33 -6.50
C LYS A 188 -1.61 -18.63 -7.30
N THR A 189 -0.62 -18.00 -6.67
CA THR A 189 0.64 -17.63 -7.32
C THR A 189 1.53 -18.86 -7.51
N ASN A 190 1.05 -19.80 -8.34
CA ASN A 190 1.91 -20.82 -8.92
C ASN A 190 2.86 -20.12 -9.89
N ILE A 191 4.13 -20.11 -9.50
CA ILE A 191 5.26 -19.93 -10.42
C ILE A 191 5.05 -20.95 -11.55
N SER A 192 4.74 -20.45 -12.75
CA SER A 192 4.88 -21.20 -14.01
C SER A 192 6.17 -20.79 -14.68
#